data_AF-A0A518EP78-F1
#
_entry.id   AF-A0A518EP78-F1
#
_cell.length_a   1.000
_cell.length_b   1.000
_cell.length_c   1.000
_cell.angle_alpha   90.00
_cell.angle_beta   90.00
_cell.angle_gamma   90.00
#
_symmetry.space_group_name_H-M   'P 1'
#
loop_
_entity.id
_entity.type
_entity.pdbx_description
1 polymer ?
#
loop_
_entity_poly.entity_id
_entity_poly.type
_entity_poly.pdbx_seq_one_letter_code
_entity_poly.pdbx_strand_id
1 'polypeptide(L)'
;MHTVARMISSSLRPNPAAVRSAALAQPWRLSLGYALLLGALACVAPGWAGGDVRAALLPGVPSAIVLGLFWLGRNIERRRVTMALTTTTAGFLALTTMSSLGAVDRLEGPGGLAVAFQLACLALSAAFLATTATAWRRVNEEGAAADALLRMYEEL
;
A
#
# COMPACT_ATOMS: atom_id res chain seq x y z
N MET A 1 -10.76 7.35 -16.78
CA MET A 1 -10.44 7.07 -18.21
C MET A 1 -10.20 8.33 -19.05
N HIS A 2 -10.86 9.46 -18.80
CA HIS A 2 -10.64 10.68 -19.61
C HIS A 2 -9.23 11.33 -19.52
N THR A 3 -8.47 11.11 -18.46
CA THR A 3 -7.15 11.75 -18.28
C THR A 3 -6.05 11.08 -19.12
N VAL A 4 -6.16 9.78 -19.40
CA VAL A 4 -5.15 9.02 -20.16
C VAL A 4 -5.27 9.32 -21.66
N ALA A 5 -6.50 9.43 -22.18
CA ALA A 5 -6.76 9.79 -23.57
C ALA A 5 -6.19 11.17 -23.96
N ARG A 6 -6.14 12.11 -23.02
CA ARG A 6 -5.61 13.47 -23.25
C ARG A 6 -4.08 13.53 -23.26
N MET A 7 -3.38 12.55 -22.67
CA MET A 7 -1.90 12.45 -22.78
C MET A 7 -1.45 11.82 -24.11
N ILE A 8 -2.31 11.06 -24.78
CA ILE A 8 -1.99 10.37 -26.04
C ILE A 8 -2.18 11.28 -27.26
N SER A 9 -2.96 12.38 -27.15
CA SER A 9 -3.32 13.22 -28.30
C SER A 9 -2.36 14.39 -28.57
N SER A 10 -1.29 14.56 -27.79
CA SER A 10 -0.21 15.49 -28.14
C SER A 10 0.94 14.70 -28.76
N SER A 11 1.48 15.18 -29.88
CA SER A 11 2.58 14.68 -30.71
C SER A 11 3.94 14.46 -30.00
N LEU A 12 3.94 14.12 -28.72
CA LEU A 12 5.10 13.81 -27.88
C LEU A 12 5.23 12.29 -27.72
N ARG A 13 6.45 11.78 -27.94
CA ARG A 13 6.86 10.39 -27.71
C ARG A 13 6.21 9.82 -26.45
N PRO A 14 5.46 8.69 -26.53
CA PRO A 14 4.81 8.10 -25.37
C PRO A 14 5.86 7.81 -24.28
N ASN A 15 5.67 8.32 -23.06
CA ASN A 15 6.55 8.01 -21.94
C ASN A 15 5.90 6.92 -21.06
N PRO A 16 6.30 5.64 -21.20
CA PRO A 16 5.68 4.55 -20.44
C PRO A 16 5.86 4.70 -18.93
N ALA A 17 6.91 5.40 -18.47
CA ALA A 17 7.12 5.65 -17.05
C ALA A 17 6.08 6.63 -16.47
N ALA A 18 5.65 7.62 -17.26
CA ALA A 18 4.61 8.57 -16.86
C ALA A 18 3.23 7.90 -16.77
N VAL A 19 2.89 7.05 -17.75
CA VAL A 19 1.62 6.28 -17.76
C VAL A 19 1.54 5.35 -16.54
N ARG A 20 2.58 4.55 -16.31
CA ARG A 20 2.68 3.64 -15.15
C ARG A 20 2.54 4.37 -13.82
N SER A 21 3.12 5.56 -13.70
CA SER A 21 3.09 6.36 -12.47
C SER A 21 1.75 7.08 -12.24
N ALA A 22 1.03 7.38 -13.32
CA ALA A 22 -0.33 7.93 -13.27
C ALA A 22 -1.34 6.89 -12.79
N ALA A 23 -1.24 5.64 -13.24
CA ALA A 23 -2.08 4.53 -12.80
C ALA A 23 -1.94 4.23 -11.28
N LEU A 24 -0.76 4.54 -10.70
CA LEU A 24 -0.52 4.42 -9.26
C LEU A 24 -1.08 5.57 -8.41
N ALA A 25 -1.72 6.59 -8.99
CA ALA A 25 -2.19 7.75 -8.23
C ALA A 25 -3.29 7.41 -7.20
N GLN A 26 -4.18 6.47 -7.52
CA GLN A 26 -5.22 6.03 -6.59
C GLN A 26 -4.65 5.21 -5.41
N PRO A 27 -3.89 4.11 -5.63
CA PRO A 27 -3.32 3.36 -4.51
C PRO A 27 -2.33 4.18 -3.69
N TRP A 28 -1.69 5.17 -4.29
CA TRP A 28 -0.89 6.16 -3.59
C TRP A 28 -1.68 7.00 -2.59
N ARG A 29 -2.92 7.40 -2.89
CA ARG A 29 -3.77 8.09 -1.91
C ARG A 29 -4.24 7.13 -0.82
N LEU A 30 -4.46 5.87 -1.16
CA LEU A 30 -4.84 4.83 -0.20
C LEU A 30 -3.73 4.52 0.80
N SER A 31 -2.44 4.65 0.43
CA SER A 31 -1.34 4.42 1.37
C SER A 31 -1.33 5.43 2.52
N LEU A 32 -1.77 6.67 2.29
CA LEU A 32 -1.97 7.65 3.36
C LEU A 32 -3.06 7.18 4.32
N GLY A 33 -4.21 6.74 3.80
CA GLY A 33 -5.30 6.21 4.63
C GLY A 33 -4.85 5.00 5.46
N TYR A 34 -4.11 4.08 4.83
CA TYR A 34 -3.52 2.93 5.51
C TYR A 34 -2.54 3.34 6.62
N ALA A 35 -1.63 4.29 6.37
CA ALA A 35 -0.70 4.80 7.38
C ALA A 35 -1.43 5.44 8.57
N LEU A 36 -2.48 6.23 8.30
CA LEU A 36 -3.28 6.88 9.33
C LEU A 36 -4.03 5.86 10.19
N LEU A 37 -4.61 4.82 9.59
CA LEU A 37 -5.30 3.75 10.32
C LEU A 37 -4.35 2.95 11.21
N LEU A 38 -3.15 2.63 10.71
CA LEU A 38 -2.11 2.01 11.53
C LEU A 38 -1.63 2.94 12.66
N GLY A 39 -1.48 4.23 12.38
CA GLY A 39 -1.13 5.23 13.40
C GLY A 39 -2.19 5.32 14.50
N ALA A 40 -3.47 5.32 14.13
CA ALA A 40 -4.58 5.27 15.07
C ALA A 40 -4.55 4.00 15.93
N LEU A 41 -4.28 2.84 15.33
CA LEU A 41 -4.08 1.60 16.08
C LEU A 41 -2.89 1.70 17.05
N ALA A 42 -1.77 2.30 16.63
CA ALA A 42 -0.61 2.50 17.50
C ALA A 42 -0.95 3.33 18.75
N CYS A 43 -1.78 4.37 18.61
CA CYS A 43 -2.23 5.20 19.73
C CYS A 43 -3.09 4.43 20.75
N VAL A 44 -3.89 3.47 20.28
CA VAL A 44 -4.82 2.70 21.13
C VAL A 44 -4.16 1.42 21.68
N ALA A 45 -3.06 0.98 21.09
CA ALA A 45 -2.36 -0.26 21.44
C ALA A 45 -2.03 -0.43 22.93
N PRO A 46 -1.53 0.59 23.67
CA PRO A 46 -1.23 0.43 25.09
C PRO A 46 -2.48 0.12 25.92
N GLY A 47 -3.65 0.64 25.53
CA GLY A 47 -4.92 0.36 26.20
C GLY A 47 -5.43 -1.06 25.96
N TRP A 48 -5.09 -1.66 24.82
CA TRP A 48 -5.57 -3.00 24.42
C TRP A 48 -4.58 -4.12 24.77
N ALA A 49 -3.30 -3.78 24.91
CA ALA A 49 -2.22 -4.72 25.24
C ALA A 49 -1.82 -4.71 26.72
N GLY A 50 -2.75 -4.35 27.62
CA GLY A 50 -2.51 -4.41 29.07
C GLY A 50 -1.44 -3.43 29.58
N GLY A 51 -1.28 -2.28 28.93
CA GLY A 51 -0.31 -1.24 29.30
C GLY A 51 1.07 -1.37 28.66
N ASP A 52 1.32 -2.38 27.82
CA ASP A 52 2.60 -2.52 27.13
C ASP A 52 2.73 -1.48 25.99
N VAL A 53 3.61 -0.49 26.20
CA VAL A 53 3.94 0.54 25.21
C VAL A 53 4.60 -0.06 23.96
N ARG A 54 5.28 -1.20 24.08
CA ARG A 54 5.94 -1.87 22.94
C ARG A 54 4.93 -2.40 21.92
N ALA A 55 3.69 -2.66 22.33
CA ALA A 55 2.62 -3.08 21.43
C ALA A 55 2.31 -2.00 20.37
N ALA A 56 2.54 -0.72 20.68
CA ALA A 56 2.37 0.38 19.72
C ALA A 56 3.41 0.35 18.58
N LEU A 57 4.56 -0.29 18.78
CA LEU A 57 5.61 -0.37 17.76
C LEU A 57 5.18 -1.21 16.56
N LEU A 58 4.32 -2.21 16.78
CA LEU A 58 3.88 -3.15 15.76
C LEU A 58 3.15 -2.46 14.60
N PRO A 59 2.13 -1.62 14.83
CA PRO A 59 1.55 -0.79 13.76
C PRO A 59 2.26 0.57 13.60
N GLY A 60 2.93 1.08 14.64
CA GLY A 60 3.53 2.42 14.65
C GLY A 60 4.75 2.54 13.74
N VAL A 61 5.66 1.56 13.76
CA VAL A 61 6.84 1.58 12.88
C VAL A 61 6.43 1.48 11.40
N PRO A 62 5.58 0.52 10.99
CA PRO A 62 5.03 0.50 9.63
C PRO A 62 4.29 1.79 9.25
N SER A 63 3.48 2.37 10.16
CA SER A 63 2.79 3.64 9.91
C SER A 63 3.77 4.77 9.58
N ALA A 64 4.81 4.95 10.39
CA ALA A 64 5.82 5.98 10.18
C ALA A 64 6.60 5.78 8.87
N ILE A 65 6.97 4.53 8.55
CA ILE A 65 7.63 4.18 7.29
C ILE A 65 6.73 4.52 6.10
N VAL A 66 5.47 4.08 6.10
CA VAL A 66 4.54 4.33 5.00
C VAL A 66 4.24 5.82 4.86
N LEU A 67 4.12 6.56 5.95
CA LEU A 67 3.93 8.01 5.92
C LEU A 67 5.17 8.71 5.33
N GLY A 68 6.38 8.32 5.72
CA GLY A 68 7.62 8.84 5.14
C GLY A 68 7.72 8.53 3.64
N LEU A 69 7.39 7.30 3.24
CA LEU A 69 7.32 6.91 1.83
C LEU A 69 6.26 7.72 1.08
N PHE A 70 5.11 8.00 1.70
CA PHE A 70 4.05 8.87 1.16
C PHE A 70 4.55 10.30 0.91
N TRP A 71 5.41 10.84 1.75
CA TRP A 71 6.01 12.15 1.46
C TRP A 71 7.02 12.08 0.32
N LEU A 72 7.85 11.03 0.28
CA LEU A 72 8.93 10.88 -0.69
C LEU A 72 8.43 10.64 -2.12
N GLY A 73 7.28 9.97 -2.29
CA GLY A 73 6.69 9.64 -3.58
C GLY A 73 5.72 10.69 -4.13
N ARG A 74 5.72 11.92 -3.58
CA ARG A 74 5.03 13.07 -4.20
C ARG A 74 5.52 13.29 -5.63
N ASN A 75 6.81 13.03 -5.88
CA ASN A 75 7.43 13.04 -7.20
C ASN A 75 7.01 11.82 -8.01
N ILE A 76 6.53 12.04 -9.25
CA ILE A 76 6.05 10.99 -10.16
C ILE A 76 7.11 9.91 -10.38
N GLU A 77 8.37 10.29 -10.54
CA GLU A 77 9.48 9.35 -10.78
C GLU A 77 9.72 8.38 -9.61
N ARG A 78 9.51 8.86 -8.37
CA ARG A 78 9.75 8.07 -7.16
C ARG A 78 8.55 7.23 -6.73
N ARG A 79 7.35 7.56 -7.23
CA ARG A 79 6.08 6.95 -6.80
C ARG A 79 6.06 5.43 -6.95
N ARG A 80 6.66 4.87 -8.01
CA ARG A 80 6.74 3.41 -8.22
C ARG A 80 7.54 2.72 -7.12
N VAL A 81 8.71 3.26 -6.82
CA VAL A 81 9.61 2.71 -5.79
C VAL A 81 8.98 2.82 -4.42
N THR A 82 8.42 3.98 -4.08
CA THR A 82 7.76 4.16 -2.78
C THR A 82 6.52 3.29 -2.63
N MET A 83 5.75 3.08 -3.70
CA MET A 83 4.62 2.14 -3.69
C MET A 83 5.07 0.70 -3.51
N ALA A 84 6.14 0.26 -4.19
CA ALA A 84 6.69 -1.08 -4.01
C ALA A 84 7.13 -1.30 -2.56
N LEU A 85 7.90 -0.36 -1.99
CA LEU A 85 8.32 -0.41 -0.59
C LEU A 85 7.12 -0.44 0.37
N THR A 86 6.10 0.40 0.12
CA THR A 86 4.87 0.42 0.93
C THR A 86 4.14 -0.92 0.89
N THR A 87 3.99 -1.54 -0.28
CA THR A 87 3.40 -2.88 -0.41
C THR A 87 4.22 -3.95 0.29
N THR A 88 5.56 -3.85 0.25
CA THR A 88 6.45 -4.75 0.99
C THR A 88 6.28 -4.61 2.49
N THR A 89 6.22 -3.38 3.03
CA THR A 89 5.97 -3.12 4.45
C THR A 89 4.62 -3.70 4.90
N ALA A 90 3.56 -3.49 4.11
CA ALA A 90 2.25 -4.07 4.38
C ALA A 90 2.26 -5.60 4.34
N GLY A 91 3.00 -6.19 3.40
CA GLY A 91 3.22 -7.64 3.31
C GLY A 91 3.92 -8.21 4.55
N PHE A 92 4.99 -7.58 5.00
CA PHE A 92 5.69 -7.97 6.23
C PHE A 92 4.77 -7.87 7.45
N LEU A 93 4.03 -6.78 7.59
CA LEU A 93 3.10 -6.61 8.71
C LEU A 93 2.05 -7.74 8.70
N ALA A 94 1.43 -8.01 7.55
CA ALA A 94 0.47 -9.08 7.40
C ALA A 94 1.04 -10.45 7.81
N LEU A 95 2.25 -10.79 7.36
CA LEU A 95 2.92 -12.04 7.72
C LEU A 95 3.19 -12.13 9.23
N THR A 96 3.67 -11.05 9.84
CA THR A 96 3.93 -11.03 11.29
C THR A 96 2.66 -11.18 12.13
N THR A 97 1.53 -10.70 11.63
CA THR A 97 0.22 -10.80 12.31
C THR A 97 -0.56 -12.07 11.94
N MET A 98 -0.08 -12.89 11.00
CA MET A 98 -0.83 -14.06 10.51
C MET A 98 -1.06 -15.12 11.60
N SER A 99 -0.13 -15.24 12.55
CA SER A 99 -0.26 -16.17 13.68
C SER A 99 -1.47 -15.87 14.58
N SER A 100 -2.01 -14.65 14.56
CA SER A 100 -3.18 -14.29 15.35
C SER A 100 -4.47 -14.96 14.87
N LEU A 101 -4.51 -15.47 13.63
CA LEU A 101 -5.63 -16.25 13.11
C LEU A 101 -5.83 -17.55 13.90
N GLY A 102 -4.76 -18.14 14.42
CA GLY A 102 -4.83 -19.34 15.26
C GLY A 102 -5.31 -19.08 16.70
N ALA A 103 -5.49 -17.81 17.07
CA ALA A 103 -5.92 -17.39 18.40
C ALA A 103 -7.33 -16.79 18.43
N VAL A 104 -8.10 -16.93 17.34
CA VAL A 104 -9.47 -16.38 17.21
C VAL A 104 -10.38 -16.89 18.33
N ASP A 105 -10.25 -18.15 18.74
CA ASP A 105 -11.04 -18.73 19.85
C ASP A 105 -10.79 -18.04 21.21
N ARG A 106 -9.72 -17.25 21.34
CA ARG A 106 -9.38 -16.49 22.56
C ARG A 106 -9.97 -15.08 22.57
N LEU A 107 -10.76 -14.68 21.56
CA LEU A 107 -11.40 -13.37 21.49
C LEU A 107 -12.31 -13.08 22.69
N GLU A 108 -13.00 -14.10 23.21
CA GLU A 108 -13.89 -13.97 24.37
C GLU A 108 -13.16 -14.11 25.72
N GLY A 109 -11.87 -14.46 25.69
CA GLY A 109 -11.07 -14.78 26.88
C GLY A 109 -10.16 -13.63 27.36
N PRO A 110 -9.44 -13.87 28.48
CA PRO A 110 -8.40 -12.95 28.93
C PRO A 110 -7.32 -12.80 27.84
N GLY A 111 -7.15 -11.58 27.33
CA GLY A 111 -6.25 -11.26 26.21
C GLY A 111 -6.95 -11.10 24.84
N GLY A 112 -8.29 -11.21 24.78
CA GLY A 112 -9.06 -11.05 23.54
C GLY A 112 -8.82 -9.72 22.81
N LEU A 113 -8.60 -8.63 23.55
CA LEU A 113 -8.27 -7.31 22.96
C LEU A 113 -6.94 -7.30 22.20
N ALA A 114 -5.92 -8.03 22.69
CA ALA A 114 -4.63 -8.14 22.00
C ALA A 114 -4.77 -8.96 20.71
N VAL A 115 -5.60 -10.01 20.71
CA VAL A 115 -5.93 -10.79 19.51
C VAL A 115 -6.70 -9.93 18.50
N ALA A 116 -7.73 -9.19 18.96
CA ALA A 116 -8.50 -8.27 18.12
C ALA A 116 -7.61 -7.19 17.49
N PHE A 117 -6.64 -6.66 18.24
CA PHE A 117 -5.65 -5.70 17.74
C PHE A 117 -4.78 -6.28 16.61
N GLN A 118 -4.24 -7.49 16.79
CA GLN A 118 -3.43 -8.15 15.77
C GLN A 118 -4.26 -8.48 14.52
N LEU A 119 -5.51 -8.93 14.71
CA LEU A 119 -6.45 -9.17 13.62
C LEU A 119 -6.81 -7.88 12.87
N ALA A 120 -6.94 -6.75 13.56
CA ALA A 120 -7.15 -5.45 12.91
C ALA A 120 -5.95 -5.05 12.04
N CYS A 121 -4.72 -5.23 12.55
CA CYS A 121 -3.50 -4.98 11.78
C CYS A 121 -3.41 -5.87 10.53
N LEU A 122 -3.77 -7.16 10.67
CA LEU A 122 -3.83 -8.11 9.57
C LEU A 122 -4.89 -7.70 8.54
N ALA A 123 -6.11 -7.39 8.98
CA ALA A 123 -7.22 -7.02 8.11
C ALA A 123 -6.92 -5.76 7.30
N LEU A 124 -6.36 -4.72 7.94
CA LEU A 124 -5.95 -3.49 7.26
C LEU A 124 -4.87 -3.77 6.21
N SER A 125 -3.86 -4.56 6.56
CA SER A 125 -2.75 -4.88 5.65
C SER A 125 -3.23 -5.73 4.47
N ALA A 126 -4.08 -6.72 4.71
CA ALA A 126 -4.68 -7.54 3.66
C ALA A 126 -5.59 -6.72 2.73
N ALA A 127 -6.43 -5.83 3.26
CA ALA A 127 -7.28 -4.95 2.46
C ALA A 127 -6.43 -4.00 1.59
N PHE A 128 -5.36 -3.44 2.15
CA PHE A 128 -4.43 -2.62 1.39
C PHE A 128 -3.71 -3.41 0.29
N LEU A 129 -3.25 -4.64 0.56
CA LEU A 129 -2.63 -5.50 -0.44
C LEU A 129 -3.60 -5.90 -1.56
N ALA A 130 -4.85 -6.23 -1.22
CA ALA A 130 -5.87 -6.58 -2.20
C ALA A 130 -6.18 -5.41 -3.14
N THR A 131 -6.34 -4.20 -2.61
CA THR A 131 -6.58 -3.00 -3.42
C THR A 131 -5.37 -2.64 -4.28
N THR A 132 -4.16 -2.68 -3.72
CA THR A 132 -2.93 -2.39 -4.47
C THR A 132 -2.60 -3.44 -5.53
N ALA A 133 -2.90 -4.72 -5.30
CA ALA A 133 -2.70 -5.78 -6.30
C ALA A 133 -3.48 -5.53 -7.59
N THR A 134 -4.74 -5.10 -7.48
CA THR A 134 -5.54 -4.75 -8.67
C THR A 134 -4.97 -3.56 -9.44
N ALA A 135 -4.43 -2.57 -8.73
CA ALA A 135 -3.78 -1.42 -9.36
C ALA A 135 -2.47 -1.83 -10.05
N TRP A 136 -1.67 -2.71 -9.45
CA TRP A 136 -0.44 -3.22 -10.06
C TRP A 136 -0.70 -4.01 -11.34
N ARG A 137 -1.79 -4.79 -11.41
CA ARG A 137 -2.20 -5.48 -12.65
C ARG A 137 -2.47 -4.47 -13.77
N ARG A 138 -3.25 -3.42 -13.48
CA ARG A 138 -3.53 -2.33 -14.45
C ARG A 138 -2.27 -1.62 -14.92
N VAL A 139 -1.34 -1.31 -14.00
CA VAL A 139 -0.05 -0.68 -14.32
C VAL A 139 0.77 -1.54 -15.28
N ASN A 140 0.76 -2.86 -15.11
CA ASN A 140 1.49 -3.78 -15.98
C ASN A 140 0.82 -3.90 -17.35
N GLU A 141 -0.51 -4.00 -17.41
CA GLU A 141 -1.27 -4.06 -18.66
C GLU A 141 -1.11 -2.78 -19.49
N GLU A 142 -1.36 -1.61 -18.89
CA GLU A 142 -1.19 -0.29 -19.55
C GLU A 142 0.29 -0.05 -19.91
N GLY A 143 1.19 -0.50 -19.05
CA GLY A 143 2.63 -0.42 -19.28
C GLY A 143 3.11 -1.27 -20.45
N ALA A 144 2.56 -2.46 -20.64
CA ALA A 144 2.91 -3.33 -21.77
C ALA A 144 2.37 -2.76 -23.09
N ALA A 145 1.15 -2.20 -23.07
CA ALA A 145 0.57 -1.54 -24.23
C ALA A 145 1.39 -0.32 -24.69
N ALA A 146 1.85 0.51 -23.74
CA ALA A 146 2.70 1.66 -24.04
C ALA A 146 4.08 1.25 -24.61
N ASP A 147 4.69 0.20 -24.06
CA ASP A 147 5.96 -0.33 -24.57
C ASP A 147 5.81 -0.90 -25.99
N ALA A 148 4.68 -1.58 -26.30
CA ALA A 148 4.40 -2.09 -27.63
C ALA A 148 4.26 -0.97 -28.68
N LEU A 149 3.56 0.11 -28.34
CA LEU A 149 3.46 1.30 -29.20
C LEU A 149 4.82 1.96 -29.44
N LEU A 150 5.65 2.06 -28.40
CA LEU A 150 6.97 2.66 -28.52
C LEU A 150 7.89 1.85 -29.45
N ARG A 151 7.81 0.51 -29.42
CA ARG A 151 8.54 -0.35 -30.36
C ARG A 151 8.10 -0.15 -31.80
N MET A 152 6.79 0.00 -32.06
CA MET A 152 6.30 0.30 -33.42
C MET A 152 6.85 1.62 -33.98
N TYR A 153 7.08 2.62 -33.12
CA TYR A 153 7.74 3.87 -33.52
C TYR A 153 9.24 3.73 -33.76
N GLU A 154 9.90 2.76 -33.12
CA GLU A 154 11.34 2.52 -33.29
C GLU A 154 11.64 1.69 -34.54
N GLU A 155 10.64 1.00 -35.11
CA GLU A 155 10.75 0.22 -36.35
C GLU A 155 10.47 1.02 -37.64
N LEU A 156 10.00 2.27 -37.53
CA LEU A 156 9.67 3.19 -38.64
C LEU A 156 10.76 4.24 -38.84
#